data_AF-A0A067MFK5-F1
#
_entry.id   AF-A0A067MFK5-F1
#
_cell.length_a   1.000
_cell.length_b   1.000
_cell.length_c   1.000
_cell.angle_alpha   90.00
_cell.angle_beta   90.00
_cell.angle_gamma   90.00
#
_symmetry.space_group_name_H-M   'P 1'
#
loop_
_entity.id
_entity.type
_entity.pdbx_description
1 polymer ?
#
loop_
_entity_poly.entity_id
_entity_poly.type
_entity_poly.pdbx_seq_one_letter_code
_entity_poly.pdbx_strand_id
1 'polypeptide(L)' 'MGCAVAIIATKAFWSKPGECIGPAEIRAAAEHYIQSQTAEHVKTAVLEAFQNVDGPYDTPQHRETLLSIILDNQIC' A
#
# COMPACT_ATOMS: atom_id res chain seq x y z
N MET A 1 -0.14 8.11 5.80
CA MET A 1 1.20 8.35 5.18
C MET A 1 1.98 7.05 4.99
N GLY A 2 2.09 6.16 5.98
CA GLY A 2 2.86 4.90 5.87
C GLY A 2 2.43 3.97 4.73
N CYS A 3 1.12 3.70 4.56
CA CYS A 3 0.64 2.80 3.49
C CYS A 3 0.91 3.34 2.09
N ALA A 4 0.79 4.66 1.88
CA ALA A 4 1.08 5.29 0.59
C ALA A 4 2.55 5.10 0.20
N VAL A 5 3.48 5.31 1.14
CA VAL A 5 4.91 5.10 0.91
C VAL A 5 5.22 3.63 0.63
N ALA A 6 4.59 2.70 1.35
CA ALA A 6 4.75 1.27 1.12
C ALA A 6 4.25 0.83 -0.27
N ILE A 7 3.12 1.38 -0.73
CA ILE A 7 2.56 1.07 -2.06
C ILE A 7 3.42 1.65 -3.17
N ILE A 8 3.87 2.91 -3.03
CA ILE A 8 4.77 3.55 -4.00
C ILE A 8 6.11 2.82 -4.07
N ALA A 9 6.69 2.49 -2.91
CA ALA A 9 7.93 1.74 -2.83
C ALA A 9 7.78 0.35 -3.45
N THR A 10 6.69 -0.37 -3.15
CA THR A 10 6.48 -1.69 -3.77
C THR A 10 6.30 -1.58 -5.28
N LYS A 11 5.53 -0.62 -5.79
CA LYS A 11 5.42 -0.39 -7.25
C LYS A 11 6.76 -0.06 -7.90
N ALA A 12 7.58 0.77 -7.27
CA ALA A 12 8.91 1.08 -7.78
C ALA A 12 9.79 -0.19 -7.72
N PHE A 13 10.08 -0.69 -6.52
CA PHE A 13 11.09 -1.71 -6.24
C PHE A 13 10.73 -3.14 -6.70
N TRP A 14 9.44 -3.50 -6.68
CA TRP A 14 9.00 -4.87 -6.99
C TRP A 14 8.76 -5.09 -8.48
N SER A 15 8.47 -4.04 -9.26
CA SER A 15 8.25 -4.17 -10.70
C SER A 15 9.53 -4.53 -11.46
N LYS A 16 10.71 -4.23 -10.89
CA LYS A 16 12.02 -4.43 -11.52
C LYS A 16 13.06 -4.93 -10.50
N PRO A 17 12.93 -6.18 -10.01
CA PRO A 17 13.85 -6.71 -9.02
C PRO A 17 15.27 -6.79 -9.61
N GLY A 18 16.22 -6.08 -8.99
CA GLY A 18 17.63 -6.05 -9.40
C GLY A 18 18.05 -4.87 -10.30
N GLU A 19 17.12 -4.01 -10.71
CA GLU A 19 17.43 -2.80 -11.47
C GLU A 19 17.65 -1.61 -10.51
N CYS A 20 18.66 -0.78 -10.75
CA CYS A 20 18.88 0.44 -9.97
C CYS A 20 17.71 1.39 -10.20
N ILE A 21 16.81 1.46 -9.23
CA ILE A 21 15.63 2.32 -9.29
C ILE A 21 16.07 3.75 -9.11
N GLY A 22 15.83 4.56 -10.13
CA GLY A 22 16.15 5.98 -10.12
C GLY A 22 15.03 6.82 -9.50
N PRO A 23 15.30 8.12 -9.29
CA PRO A 23 14.30 9.08 -8.85
C PRO A 23 13.08 9.19 -9.80
N ALA A 24 13.26 8.88 -11.09
CA ALA A 24 12.21 8.97 -12.10
C ALA A 24 11.15 7.88 -11.93
N GLU A 25 11.57 6.65 -11.63
CA GLU A 25 10.68 5.51 -11.39
C GLU A 25 9.88 5.67 -10.10
N ILE A 26 10.50 6.21 -9.04
CA ILE A 26 9.81 6.55 -7.78
C ILE A 26 8.75 7.62 -8.04
N ARG A 27 9.09 8.65 -8.82
CA ARG A 27 8.16 9.71 -9.17
C ARG A 27 6.99 9.20 -10.01
N ALA A 28 7.25 8.37 -11.02
CA ALA A 28 6.21 7.76 -11.84
C ALA A 28 5.27 6.86 -11.02
N ALA A 29 5.82 6.07 -10.08
CA ALA A 29 5.02 5.28 -9.15
C ALA A 29 4.16 6.14 -8.23
N ALA A 30 4.68 7.28 -7.76
CA ALA A 30 3.94 8.23 -6.95
C ALA A 30 2.82 8.93 -7.75
N GLU A 31 3.09 9.38 -8.97
CA GLU A 31 2.09 9.98 -9.86
C GLU A 31 0.98 8.97 -10.19
N HIS A 32 1.33 7.72 -10.46
CA HIS A 32 0.37 6.63 -10.66
C HIS A 32 -0.47 6.36 -9.40
N TYR A 33 0.13 6.35 -8.21
CA TYR A 33 -0.59 6.19 -6.94
C TYR A 33 -1.65 7.29 -6.75
N ILE A 34 -1.30 8.54 -7.09
CA ILE A 34 -2.21 9.69 -6.98
C ILE A 34 -3.36 9.59 -7.99
N GLN A 35 -3.11 9.10 -9.20
CA GLN A 35 -4.13 9.03 -10.27
C GLN A 35 -5.04 7.80 -10.17
N SER A 36 -4.58 6.71 -9.58
CA SER A 36 -5.28 5.41 -9.59
C SER A 36 -6.40 5.25 -8.55
N GLN A 37 -6.71 6.29 -7.76
CA GLN A 37 -7.66 6.22 -6.63
C GLN A 37 -7.29 5.13 -5.59
N THR A 38 -6.04 4.66 -5.61
CA THR A 38 -5.55 3.62 -4.70
C THR A 38 -5.64 4.08 -3.25
N ALA A 39 -5.49 5.38 -2.98
CA ALA A 39 -5.65 5.95 -1.65
C ALA A 39 -7.08 5.75 -1.10
N GLU A 40 -8.09 5.97 -1.93
CA GLU A 40 -9.50 5.77 -1.60
C GLU A 40 -9.82 4.28 -1.40
N HIS A 41 -9.31 3.39 -2.25
CA HIS A 41 -9.51 1.94 -2.09
C HIS A 41 -8.85 1.39 -0.82
N VAL A 42 -7.61 1.80 -0.54
CA VAL A 42 -6.91 1.42 0.71
C VAL A 42 -7.64 1.96 1.92
N LYS A 43 -8.15 3.20 1.86
CA LYS A 43 -8.94 3.79 2.94
C LYS A 43 -10.20 2.97 3.21
N THR A 44 -10.96 2.61 2.17
CA THR A 44 -12.17 1.79 2.31
C THR A 44 -11.85 0.41 2.85
N ALA A 45 -10.83 -0.27 2.31
CA ALA A 45 -10.41 -1.59 2.78
C ALA A 45 -9.97 -1.59 4.25
N VAL A 46 -9.25 -0.55 4.71
CA VAL A 46 -8.90 -0.39 6.13
C VAL A 46 -10.16 -0.16 6.98
N LEU A 47 -11.08 0.71 6.55
CA LEU A 47 -12.31 0.95 7.30
C LEU A 47 -13.14 -0.33 7.42
N GLU A 48 -13.29 -1.11 6.34
CA GLU A 48 -14.03 -2.37 6.34
C GLU A 48 -13.37 -3.47 7.17
N ALA A 49 -12.04 -3.60 7.09
CA ALA A 49 -11.30 -4.63 7.81
C ALA A 49 -11.28 -4.41 9.33
N PHE A 50 -11.43 -3.15 9.77
CA PHE A 50 -11.33 -2.77 11.18
C PHE A 50 -12.63 -2.22 11.79
N GLN A 51 -13.75 -2.17 11.05
CA GLN A 51 -15.02 -1.57 11.51
C GLN A 51 -15.62 -2.20 12.78
N ASN A 52 -15.28 -3.45 13.10
CA ASN A 52 -15.82 -4.20 14.25
C ASN A 52 -14.70 -4.78 15.15
N VAL A 53 -13.52 -4.15 15.15
CA VAL A 53 -12.39 -4.60 15.96
C VAL A 53 -12.39 -3.86 17.30
N ASP A 54 -12.75 -4.57 18.36
CA ASP A 54 -12.58 -4.10 19.73
C ASP A 54 -11.20 -4.53 20.26
N GLY A 55 -10.37 -3.56 20.66
CA GLY A 55 -9.08 -3.80 21.29
C GLY A 55 -7.89 -3.15 20.57
N PRO A 56 -6.65 -3.44 21.02
CA PRO A 56 -5.44 -2.82 20.47
C PRO A 56 -5.18 -3.27 19.02
N TYR A 57 -4.83 -2.30 18.18
CA TYR A 57 -4.49 -2.53 16.77
C TYR A 57 -3.14 -3.23 16.56
N ASP A 58 -2.33 -3.37 17.61
CA ASP A 58 -1.00 -3.98 17.52
C ASP A 58 -1.00 -5.48 17.83
N THR A 59 -1.88 -6.22 17.15
CA THR A 59 -1.85 -7.69 17.17
C THR A 59 -1.19 -8.22 15.90
N PRO A 60 -0.59 -9.42 15.95
CA PRO A 60 -0.09 -10.09 14.75
C PRO A 60 -1.16 -10.20 13.66
N GLN A 61 -2.42 -10.50 14.02
CA GLN A 61 -3.52 -10.60 13.05
C GLN A 61 -3.80 -9.28 12.35
N HIS A 62 -3.82 -8.16 13.08
CA HIS A 62 -4.06 -6.85 12.48
C HIS A 62 -2.91 -6.42 11.55
N ARG A 63 -1.67 -6.78 11.89
CA ARG A 63 -0.50 -6.55 11.01
C ARG A 63 -0.60 -7.36 9.71
N GLU A 64 -1.02 -8.62 9.79
CA GLU A 64 -1.26 -9.46 8.60
C GLU A 64 -2.39 -8.89 7.72
N THR A 65 -3.49 -8.44 8.33
CA THR A 65 -4.59 -7.78 7.62
C THR A 65 -4.12 -6.52 6.89
N LEU A 66 -3.31 -5.68 7.54
CA LEU A 66 -2.73 -4.49 6.90
C LEU A 66 -1.80 -4.85 5.74
N LEU A 67 -0.99 -5.90 5.88
CA LEU A 67 -0.14 -6.41 4.79
C LEU A 67 -0.99 -6.91 3.61
N SER A 68 -2.08 -7.64 3.87
CA SER A 68 -3.01 -8.06 2.82
C SER A 68 -3.59 -6.87 2.08
N ILE A 69 -4.09 -5.86 2.80
CA ILE A 69 -4.62 -4.64 2.19
C ILE A 69 -3.57 -3.96 1.29
N ILE A 70 -2.31 -3.90 1.73
CA ILE A 70 -1.23 -3.31 0.93
C ILE A 70 -0.97 -4.14 -0.33
N LEU A 71 -0.98 -5.48 -0.24
CA LEU A 71 -0.77 -6.37 -1.38
C LEU A 71 -1.93 -6.34 -2.38
N ASP A 72 -3.17 -6.38 -1.89
CA ASP A 72 -4.40 -6.39 -2.70
C ASP A 72 -4.61 -5.07 -3.45
N ASN A 73 -4.09 -3.97 -2.90
CA ASN A 73 -4.13 -2.65 -3.53
C ASN A 73 -2.89 -2.35 -4.38
N GLN A 74 -2.02 -3.33 -4.63
CA GLN A 74 -1.07 -3.27 -5.74
C GLN A 74 -1.84 -3.53 -7.04
N ILE A 75 -2.55 -2.50 -7.52
CA ILE A 75 -3.16 -2.56 -8.85
C ILE A 75 -2.01 -2.67 -9.85
N CYS A 76 -1.88 -3.80 -10.57
CA CYS A 76 -0.90 -3.99 -11.65
C CYS A 76 -0.92 -2.80 -12.62
#